data_AF-A0A850Q567-F1
#
_entry.id   AF-A0A850Q567-F1
#
_cell.length_a   1.000
_cell.length_b   1.000
_cell.length_c   1.000
_cell.angle_alpha   90.00
_cell.angle_beta   90.00
_cell.angle_gamma   90.00
#
_symmetry.space_group_name_H-M   'P 1'
#
loop_
_entity.id
_entity.type
_entity.pdbx_description
1 polymer ?
#
loop_
_entity_poly.entity_id
_entity_poly.type
_entity_poly.pdbx_seq_one_letter_code
_entity_poly.pdbx_strand_id
1 'polypeptide(L)'
;MNLFKNMHSTGAPIKARSLGGGYWYWIDKDILHIHGRKLKATGIAVYNVLAAFSNSKTQKCFPSHARIARTCGVSNRSVVRKIKQLEELGLIQVERKGKARTYCLLARK
;
A
#
# COMPACT_ATOMS: atom_id res chain seq x y z
N MET A 1 33.02 -23.32 4.45
CA MET A 1 32.63 -22.47 5.59
C MET A 1 31.16 -22.08 5.42
N ASN A 2 30.24 -22.90 5.94
CA ASN A 2 28.79 -22.78 5.71
C ASN A 2 28.16 -21.92 6.82
N LEU A 3 27.82 -20.67 6.51
CA LEU A 3 27.24 -19.70 7.45
C LEU A 3 25.70 -19.61 7.40
N PHE A 4 25.02 -20.69 7.00
CA PHE A 4 23.54 -20.78 6.97
C PHE A 4 23.01 -21.96 7.79
N LYS A 5 23.65 -22.28 8.91
CA LYS A 5 23.02 -23.10 9.95
C LYS A 5 22.88 -22.22 11.19
N ASN A 6 21.67 -22.20 11.74
CA ASN A 6 21.26 -21.59 13.01
C ASN A 6 20.63 -20.20 12.90
N MET A 7 19.46 -20.12 12.27
CA MET A 7 18.42 -19.19 12.70
C MET A 7 17.35 -20.04 13.38
N HIS A 8 17.21 -19.89 14.70
CA HIS A 8 16.38 -20.70 15.57
C HIS A 8 14.99 -20.97 14.99
N SER A 9 14.67 -22.24 14.74
CA SER A 9 13.27 -22.69 14.70
C SER A 9 12.75 -22.68 16.14
N THR A 10 12.21 -21.55 16.58
CA THR A 10 11.34 -21.53 17.75
C THR A 10 10.16 -22.46 17.44
N GLY A 11 10.07 -23.58 18.16
CA GLY A 11 9.03 -24.62 17.98
C GLY A 11 7.62 -24.19 18.36
N ALA A 12 7.28 -22.90 18.23
CA ALA A 12 5.92 -22.45 18.31
C ALA A 12 5.17 -22.95 17.07
N PRO A 13 3.97 -23.54 17.20
CA PRO A 13 3.19 -23.95 16.03
C PRO A 13 2.94 -22.71 15.15
N ILE A 14 3.19 -22.85 13.85
CA ILE A 14 2.89 -21.80 12.87
C ILE A 14 1.39 -21.54 12.95
N LYS A 15 1.00 -20.45 13.63
CA LYS A 15 -0.40 -20.05 13.75
C LYS A 15 -0.80 -19.36 12.46
N ALA A 16 -1.74 -19.96 11.73
CA ALA A 16 -2.37 -19.31 10.59
C ALA A 16 -2.96 -17.97 11.03
N ARG A 17 -2.80 -16.93 10.18
CA ARG A 17 -3.34 -15.61 10.46
C ARG A 17 -4.85 -15.68 10.70
N SER A 18 -5.35 -15.06 11.77
CA SER A 18 -6.79 -15.00 12.06
C SER A 18 -7.39 -13.68 11.55
N LEU A 19 -8.50 -13.73 10.82
CA LEU A 19 -9.20 -12.54 10.33
C LEU A 19 -9.89 -11.70 11.43
N GLY A 20 -9.92 -12.19 12.67
CA GLY A 20 -10.45 -11.47 13.82
C GLY A 20 -9.56 -10.30 14.27
N GLY A 21 -10.16 -9.30 14.93
CA GLY A 21 -9.44 -8.21 15.59
C GLY A 21 -9.37 -6.88 14.81
N GLY A 22 -9.95 -6.78 13.61
CA GLY A 22 -10.08 -5.51 12.90
C GLY A 22 -8.79 -4.93 12.30
N TYR A 23 -7.66 -5.63 12.40
CA TYR A 23 -6.36 -5.24 11.82
C TYR A 23 -6.19 -5.65 10.36
N TRP A 24 -7.29 -5.90 9.65
CA TRP A 24 -7.29 -6.35 8.25
C TRP A 24 -7.98 -5.32 7.37
N TYR A 25 -7.49 -5.19 6.14
CA TYR A 25 -8.08 -4.35 5.11
C TYR A 25 -8.11 -5.10 3.78
N TRP A 26 -9.03 -4.70 2.91
CA TRP A 26 -9.23 -5.31 1.62
C TRP A 26 -8.48 -4.56 0.53
N ILE A 27 -7.94 -5.31 -0.43
CA ILE A 27 -7.36 -4.77 -1.65
C ILE A 27 -7.96 -5.53 -2.83
N ASP A 28 -8.31 -4.79 -3.86
CA ASP A 28 -8.71 -5.36 -5.14
C ASP A 28 -7.56 -6.18 -5.75
N LYS A 29 -7.85 -7.42 -6.13
CA LYS A 29 -6.88 -8.34 -6.71
C LYS A 29 -6.34 -7.83 -8.06
N ASP A 30 -7.10 -6.99 -8.77
CA ASP A 30 -6.70 -6.40 -10.05
C ASP A 30 -5.44 -5.52 -9.93
N ILE A 31 -5.19 -4.95 -8.74
CA ILE A 31 -3.94 -4.24 -8.45
C ILE A 31 -2.72 -5.12 -8.71
N LEU A 32 -2.81 -6.41 -8.38
CA LEU A 32 -1.75 -7.39 -8.62
C LEU A 32 -1.84 -7.96 -10.04
N HIS A 33 -3.03 -8.42 -10.44
CA HIS A 33 -3.18 -9.17 -11.69
C HIS A 33 -3.06 -8.30 -12.95
N ILE A 34 -3.65 -7.10 -12.94
CA ILE A 34 -3.68 -6.20 -14.10
C ILE A 34 -2.55 -5.18 -14.01
N HIS A 35 -2.36 -4.58 -12.84
CA HIS A 35 -1.47 -3.42 -12.68
C HIS A 35 -0.09 -3.78 -12.14
N GLY A 36 0.13 -4.99 -11.62
CA GLY A 36 1.34 -5.35 -10.89
C GLY A 36 2.64 -5.10 -11.66
N ARG A 37 2.68 -5.47 -12.94
CA ARG A 37 3.86 -5.24 -13.81
C ARG A 37 4.15 -3.75 -14.00
N LYS A 38 3.11 -2.92 -14.19
CA LYS A 38 3.26 -1.46 -14.38
C LYS A 38 3.67 -0.77 -13.07
N LEU A 39 3.02 -1.13 -11.97
CA LEU A 39 3.25 -0.52 -10.66
C LEU A 39 4.61 -0.90 -10.08
N LYS A 40 5.08 -2.14 -10.33
CA LYS A 40 6.21 -2.77 -9.64
C LYS A 40 5.98 -2.81 -8.13
N ALA A 41 6.90 -3.44 -7.40
CA ALA A 41 6.82 -3.60 -5.95
C ALA A 41 6.49 -2.28 -5.21
N THR A 42 7.20 -1.19 -5.53
CA THR A 42 6.98 0.10 -4.87
C THR A 42 5.61 0.72 -5.16
N GLY A 43 5.07 0.57 -6.38
CA GLY A 43 3.74 1.10 -6.70
C GLY A 43 2.64 0.34 -5.96
N ILE A 44 2.78 -0.99 -5.88
CA ILE A 44 1.90 -1.85 -5.09
C ILE A 44 1.96 -1.44 -3.61
N ALA A 45 3.16 -1.26 -3.05
CA ALA A 45 3.33 -0.85 -1.66
C ALA A 45 2.68 0.51 -1.37
N VAL A 46 2.86 1.51 -2.24
CA VAL A 46 2.22 2.83 -2.09
C VAL A 46 0.69 2.71 -2.13
N TYR A 47 0.13 1.94 -3.07
CA TYR A 47 -1.31 1.69 -3.11
C TYR A 47 -1.81 1.00 -1.83
N ASN A 48 -1.07 0.00 -1.33
CA ASN A 48 -1.41 -0.69 -0.08
C ASN A 48 -1.49 0.26 1.10
N VAL A 49 -0.57 1.22 1.20
CA VAL A 49 -0.62 2.24 2.25
C VAL A 49 -1.86 3.11 2.09
N LEU A 50 -2.20 3.55 0.87
CA LEU A 50 -3.44 4.32 0.68
C LEU A 50 -4.66 3.50 1.12
N ALA A 51 -4.75 2.23 0.73
CA ALA A 51 -5.83 1.32 1.12
C ALA A 51 -5.93 1.08 2.63
N ALA A 52 -4.81 0.88 3.30
CA ALA A 52 -4.78 0.68 4.75
C ALA A 52 -5.26 1.91 5.54
N PHE A 53 -5.09 3.11 5.00
CA PHE A 53 -5.52 4.37 5.62
C PHE A 53 -6.89 4.85 5.15
N SER A 54 -7.47 4.22 4.13
CA SER A 54 -8.75 4.62 3.55
C SER A 54 -9.91 4.30 4.48
N ASN A 55 -10.83 5.25 4.58
CA ASN A 55 -12.11 5.00 5.22
C ASN A 55 -12.91 3.98 4.39
N SER A 56 -13.47 2.97 5.04
CA SER A 56 -14.18 1.87 4.36
C SER A 56 -15.43 2.32 3.59
N LYS A 57 -16.08 3.42 4.01
CA LYS A 57 -17.28 3.94 3.34
C LYS A 57 -16.94 4.93 2.23
N THR A 58 -16.05 5.88 2.50
CA THR A 58 -15.77 6.98 1.56
C THR A 58 -14.62 6.68 0.61
N GLN A 59 -13.81 5.65 0.89
CA GLN A 59 -12.59 5.32 0.16
C GLN A 59 -11.55 6.45 0.13
N LYS A 60 -11.69 7.45 1.02
CA LYS A 60 -10.78 8.59 1.13
C LYS A 60 -9.74 8.40 2.24
N CYS A 61 -8.51 8.86 1.99
CA CYS A 61 -7.45 9.01 2.98
C CYS A 61 -6.60 10.25 2.72
N PHE A 62 -5.83 10.68 3.73
CA PHE A 62 -4.99 11.88 3.66
C PHE A 62 -3.60 11.71 4.31
N PRO A 63 -2.89 10.57 4.12
CA PRO A 63 -1.52 10.45 4.62
C PRO A 63 -0.58 11.42 3.90
N SER A 64 0.36 12.02 4.63
CA SER A 64 1.42 12.82 4.01
C SER A 64 2.38 11.94 3.20
N HIS A 65 3.06 12.52 2.19
CA HIS A 65 4.09 11.76 1.46
C HIS A 65 5.16 11.20 2.39
N ALA A 66 5.53 11.92 3.45
CA ALA A 66 6.49 11.46 4.45
C ALA A 66 5.99 10.25 5.23
N ARG A 67 4.69 10.19 5.56
CA ARG A 67 4.08 9.02 6.19
C ARG A 67 4.13 7.82 5.24
N ILE A 68 3.72 8.00 3.98
CA ILE A 68 3.77 6.92 2.97
C ILE A 68 5.21 6.43 2.76
N ALA A 69 6.16 7.36 2.64
CA ALA A 69 7.58 7.07 2.44
C ALA A 69 8.15 6.21 3.58
N ARG A 70 7.88 6.58 4.84
CA ARG A 70 8.31 5.80 6.01
C ARG A 70 7.66 4.43 6.05
N THR A 71 6.36 4.33 5.77
CA THR A 71 5.64 3.05 5.78
C THR A 71 6.15 2.10 4.68
N CYS A 72 6.48 2.63 3.51
CA CYS A 72 6.99 1.83 2.38
C CYS A 72 8.52 1.62 2.39
N GLY A 73 9.28 2.33 3.24
CA GLY A 73 10.74 2.31 3.21
C GLY A 73 11.36 2.92 1.93
N VAL A 74 10.78 4.00 1.39
CA VAL A 74 11.24 4.66 0.16
C VAL A 74 11.35 6.17 0.31
N SER A 75 11.98 6.85 -0.65
CA SER A 75 12.08 8.31 -0.63
C SER A 75 10.74 9.01 -0.94
N ASN A 76 10.56 10.24 -0.45
CA ASN A 76 9.44 11.11 -0.80
C ASN A 76 9.30 11.31 -2.33
N ARG A 77 10.43 11.41 -3.04
CA ARG A 77 10.45 11.51 -4.51
C ARG A 77 9.85 10.26 -5.16
N SER A 78 10.15 9.07 -4.64
CA SER A 78 9.56 7.82 -5.11
C SER A 78 8.05 7.81 -4.88
N VAL A 79 7.59 8.24 -3.70
CA VAL A 79 6.15 8.37 -3.38
C VAL A 79 5.44 9.29 -4.36
N VAL A 80 5.96 10.50 -4.59
CA VAL A 80 5.36 11.47 -5.54
C VAL A 80 5.21 10.84 -6.93
N ARG A 81 6.26 10.18 -7.42
CA ARG A 81 6.24 9.51 -8.73
C ARG A 81 5.20 8.39 -8.78
N LYS A 82 5.05 7.63 -7.70
CA LYS A 82 4.09 6.52 -7.62
C LYS A 82 2.64 6.98 -7.47
N ILE A 83 2.39 8.03 -6.71
CA ILE A 83 1.07 8.67 -6.65
C ILE A 83 0.65 9.14 -8.06
N LYS A 84 1.55 9.83 -8.77
CA LYS A 84 1.27 10.27 -10.15
C LYS A 84 0.97 9.08 -11.06
N GLN A 85 1.76 8.01 -10.97
CA GLN A 85 1.54 6.80 -11.74
C GLN A 85 0.18 6.13 -11.44
N LEU A 86 -0.23 6.09 -10.16
CA LEU A 86 -1.53 5.54 -9.76
C LEU A 86 -2.69 6.38 -10.29
N GLU A 87 -2.54 7.71 -10.27
CA GLU A 87 -3.51 8.66 -10.83
C GLU A 87 -3.63 8.51 -12.36
N GLU A 88 -2.50 8.42 -13.06
CA GLU A 88 -2.44 8.17 -14.52
C GLU A 88 -3.07 6.82 -14.92
N LEU A 89 -3.00 5.81 -14.04
CA LEU A 89 -3.63 4.52 -14.24
C LEU A 89 -5.12 4.50 -13.85
N GLY A 90 -5.67 5.60 -13.33
CA GLY A 90 -7.05 5.69 -12.88
C GLY A 90 -7.36 4.86 -11.63
N LEU A 91 -6.34 4.50 -10.84
CA LEU A 91 -6.49 3.70 -9.63
C LEU A 91 -6.82 4.55 -8.40
N ILE A 92 -6.43 5.83 -8.45
CA ILE A 92 -6.74 6.81 -7.42
C ILE A 92 -7.10 8.15 -8.07
N GLN A 93 -7.81 8.98 -7.32
CA GLN A 93 -7.96 10.41 -7.59
C GLN A 93 -7.24 11.21 -6.51
N VAL A 94 -6.55 12.29 -6.90
CA VAL A 94 -5.86 13.19 -5.96
C VAL A 94 -6.55 14.54 -5.93
N GLU A 95 -7.26 14.83 -4.83
CA GLU A 95 -7.82 16.15 -4.54
C GLU A 95 -6.78 17.01 -3.79
N ARG A 96 -6.61 18.26 -4.21
CA ARG A 96 -5.66 19.22 -3.60
C ARG A 96 -6.44 20.38 -2.98
N LYS A 97 -6.25 20.60 -1.68
CA LYS A 97 -6.82 21.76 -0.96
C LYS A 97 -5.69 22.50 -0.25
N GLY A 98 -5.14 23.53 -0.91
CA GLY A 98 -3.92 24.20 -0.46
C GLY A 98 -2.73 23.24 -0.37
N LYS A 99 -2.11 23.13 0.81
CA LYS A 99 -1.00 22.20 1.07
C LYS A 99 -1.45 20.76 1.34
N ALA A 100 -2.73 20.55 1.66
CA ALA A 100 -3.30 19.25 1.99
C ALA A 100 -3.68 18.47 0.72
N ARG A 101 -3.58 17.14 0.81
CA ARG A 101 -3.95 16.21 -0.25
C ARG A 101 -4.88 15.15 0.32
N THR A 102 -5.95 14.89 -0.41
CA THR A 102 -6.86 13.78 -0.17
C THR A 102 -6.76 12.83 -1.34
N TYR A 103 -6.60 11.55 -1.06
CA TYR A 103 -6.60 10.48 -2.06
C TYR A 103 -7.91 9.74 -1.94
N CYS A 104 -8.55 9.47 -3.08
CA CYS A 104 -9.72 8.61 -3.17
C CYS A 104 -9.33 7.36 -3.97
N LEU A 105 -9.62 6.16 -3.45
CA LEU A 105 -9.45 4.93 -4.23
C LEU A 105 -10.61 4.83 -5.22
N LEU A 106 -10.29 4.51 -6.46
CA LEU A 106 -11.28 4.41 -7.52
C LEU A 106 -11.63 2.94 -7.76
N ALA A 107 -12.93 2.68 -7.94
CA ALA A 107 -13.39 1.41 -8.48
C ALA A 107 -13.07 1.35 -9.98
N ARG A 108 -12.96 0.12 -10.48
CA ARG A 108 -12.79 -0.14 -11.91
C ARG A 108 -13.93 0.52 -12.72
N LYS A 109 -13.59 1.05 -13.90
CA LYS A 109 -14.57 1.40 -14.95
C LYS A 109 -15.04 0.17 -15.70
#